data_AF-A0A7C5SMK8-F1
#
_entry.id   AF-A0A7C5SMK8-F1
#
_cell.length_a   1.000
_cell.length_b   1.000
_cell.length_c   1.000
_cell.angle_alpha   90.00
_cell.angle_beta   90.00
_cell.angle_gamma   90.00
#
_symmetry.space_group_name_H-M   'P 1'
#
loop_
_entity.id
_entity.type
_entity.pdbx_description
1 polymer ?
#
loop_
_entity_poly.entity_id
_entity_poly.type
_entity_poly.pdbx_seq_one_letter_code
_entity_poly.pdbx_strand_id
1 'polypeptide(L)'
;MNILLINKNPIVSRLMELATQNSETQIIETKDTNAIANSSQYDIVFVDDGCCNPLDIDNYFQKTPLSTPLILIANKTTLSLLKNGPKGVAHILKKPFLPSHLVALLENIKEKKGESQGVLDLQEIATIKEVLQTQASELTTEKTLTQEDLNMIDFVFEQSSPSKEDALLKAIKKMKPKKIKKLLKDAKITLTLHFPKES
;
A
#
# COMPACT_ATOMS: atom_id res chain seq x y z
N MET A 1 -6.39 7.63 -15.77
CA MET A 1 -6.91 7.41 -14.40
C MET A 1 -6.80 8.71 -13.61
N ASN A 2 -7.85 9.12 -12.93
CA ASN A 2 -7.90 10.37 -12.17
C ASN A 2 -7.83 10.07 -10.67
N ILE A 3 -6.77 10.52 -10.03
CA ILE A 3 -6.51 10.34 -8.60
C ILE A 3 -6.73 11.66 -7.86
N LEU A 4 -7.49 11.62 -6.77
CA LEU A 4 -7.48 12.67 -5.75
C LEU A 4 -6.47 12.30 -4.66
N LEU A 5 -5.49 13.16 -4.42
CA LEU A 5 -4.50 13.01 -3.34
C LEU A 5 -4.73 14.08 -2.28
N ILE A 6 -5.19 13.69 -1.09
CA ILE A 6 -5.36 14.58 0.05
C ILE A 6 -4.14 14.46 0.94
N ASN A 7 -3.23 15.42 0.82
CA ASN A 7 -1.89 15.27 1.38
C ASN A 7 -1.27 16.61 1.78
N LYS A 8 -0.46 16.58 2.86
CA LYS A 8 0.39 17.69 3.32
C LYS A 8 1.88 17.31 3.32
N ASN A 9 2.21 16.04 3.08
CA ASN A 9 3.56 15.52 3.15
C ASN A 9 4.23 15.58 1.75
N PRO A 10 5.23 16.45 1.52
CA PRO A 10 5.84 16.61 0.20
C PRO A 10 6.55 15.34 -0.30
N ILE A 11 6.96 14.45 0.60
CA ILE A 11 7.56 13.16 0.22
C ILE A 11 6.50 12.27 -0.44
N VAL A 12 5.28 12.27 0.08
CA VAL A 12 4.18 11.48 -0.48
C VAL A 12 3.79 12.02 -1.86
N SER A 13 3.71 13.34 -2.04
CA SER A 13 3.48 13.96 -3.36
C SER A 13 4.53 13.48 -4.35
N ARG A 14 5.80 13.54 -3.96
CA ARG A 14 6.91 13.14 -4.83
C ARG A 14 6.91 11.66 -5.18
N LEU A 15 6.61 10.80 -4.21
CA LEU A 15 6.51 9.36 -4.44
C LEU A 15 5.33 9.03 -5.37
N MET A 16 4.23 9.76 -5.25
CA MET A 16 3.04 9.59 -6.09
C MET A 16 3.33 9.99 -7.53
N GLU A 17 3.95 11.16 -7.74
CA GLU A 17 4.41 11.59 -9.07
C GLU A 17 5.34 10.56 -9.73
N LEU A 18 6.31 10.02 -8.99
CA LEU A 18 7.24 9.01 -9.51
C LEU A 18 6.54 7.70 -9.85
N ALA A 19 5.59 7.27 -9.03
CA ALA A 19 4.81 6.07 -9.28
C ALA A 19 3.93 6.21 -10.53
N THR A 20 3.41 7.41 -10.80
CA THR A 20 2.51 7.65 -11.95
C THR A 20 3.21 8.13 -13.21
N GLN A 21 4.51 8.45 -13.17
CA GLN A 21 5.26 9.09 -14.26
C GLN A 21 5.17 8.35 -15.60
N ASN A 22 5.07 7.01 -15.58
CA ASN A 22 5.01 6.19 -16.79
C ASN A 22 3.57 5.79 -17.17
N SER A 23 2.56 6.43 -16.59
CA SER A 23 1.14 6.11 -16.79
C SER A 23 0.35 7.35 -17.16
N GLU A 24 -0.74 7.18 -17.92
CA GLU A 24 -1.72 8.24 -18.18
C GLU A 24 -2.61 8.49 -16.94
N THR A 25 -1.98 8.86 -15.84
CA THR A 25 -2.63 9.12 -14.55
C THR A 25 -2.52 10.60 -14.21
N GLN A 26 -3.67 11.24 -13.98
CA GLN A 26 -3.72 12.61 -13.48
C GLN A 26 -3.90 12.59 -11.97
N ILE A 27 -3.05 13.35 -11.27
CA ILE A 27 -3.13 13.52 -9.81
C ILE A 27 -3.60 14.94 -9.53
N ILE A 28 -4.71 15.08 -8.82
CA ILE A 28 -5.16 16.34 -8.24
C ILE A 28 -4.81 16.30 -6.75
N GLU A 29 -3.85 17.12 -6.34
CA GLU A 29 -3.45 17.22 -4.93
C GLU A 29 -4.18 18.36 -4.20
N THR A 30 -4.65 18.09 -3.00
CA THR A 30 -5.25 19.08 -2.10
C THR A 30 -4.86 18.81 -0.65
N LYS A 31 -4.93 19.84 0.19
CA LYS A 31 -4.73 19.72 1.65
C LYS A 31 -6.04 19.63 2.41
N ASP A 32 -7.16 19.87 1.73
CA ASP A 32 -8.49 19.95 2.33
C ASP A 32 -9.19 18.60 2.26
N THR A 33 -9.56 18.06 3.41
CA THR A 33 -10.27 16.79 3.53
C THR A 33 -11.70 16.91 3.00
N ASN A 34 -12.30 18.10 2.97
CA ASN A 34 -13.66 18.31 2.46
C ASN A 34 -13.78 18.03 0.95
N ALA A 35 -12.66 17.98 0.23
CA ALA A 35 -12.62 17.61 -1.19
C ALA A 35 -13.18 16.20 -1.46
N ILE A 36 -13.26 15.36 -0.42
CA ILE A 36 -13.88 14.02 -0.48
C ILE A 36 -15.36 14.09 -0.87
N ALA A 37 -16.07 15.19 -0.57
CA ALA A 37 -17.47 15.36 -0.99
C ALA A 37 -17.62 15.29 -2.53
N ASN A 38 -16.58 15.64 -3.27
CA ASN A 38 -16.54 15.58 -4.73
C ASN A 38 -15.79 14.34 -5.24
N SER A 39 -15.77 13.23 -4.49
CA SER A 39 -15.01 12.03 -4.82
C SER A 39 -15.48 11.32 -6.09
N SER A 40 -16.73 11.56 -6.53
CA SER A 40 -17.36 10.90 -7.68
C SER A 40 -16.69 11.19 -9.02
N GLN A 41 -15.92 12.28 -9.13
CA GLN A 41 -15.16 12.62 -10.34
C GLN A 41 -13.80 11.89 -10.45
N TYR A 42 -13.42 11.15 -9.40
CA TYR A 42 -12.14 10.48 -9.30
C TYR A 42 -12.31 8.97 -9.33
N ASP A 43 -11.31 8.27 -9.88
CA ASP A 43 -11.25 6.82 -9.92
C ASP A 43 -10.83 6.24 -8.57
N ILE A 44 -9.95 6.95 -7.86
CA ILE A 44 -9.33 6.56 -6.60
C ILE A 44 -9.08 7.82 -5.75
N VAL A 45 -9.30 7.71 -4.44
CA VAL A 45 -8.96 8.76 -3.47
C VAL A 45 -7.87 8.25 -2.52
N PHE A 46 -6.75 8.96 -2.44
CA PHE A 46 -5.71 8.74 -1.42
C PHE A 46 -5.83 9.82 -0.34
N VAL A 47 -5.72 9.41 0.92
CA VAL A 47 -5.73 10.31 2.06
C VAL A 47 -4.52 10.07 2.93
N ASP A 48 -3.69 11.08 3.09
CA ASP A 48 -2.56 11.06 4.01
C ASP A 48 -3.02 11.24 5.45
N ASP A 49 -2.53 10.40 6.35
CA ASP A 49 -2.86 10.49 7.78
C ASP A 49 -2.45 11.84 8.41
N GLY A 50 -1.48 12.57 7.85
CA GLY A 50 -1.14 13.93 8.28
C GLY A 50 -2.22 14.97 7.96
N CYS A 51 -3.24 14.62 7.17
CA CYS A 51 -4.37 15.49 6.86
C CYS A 51 -5.58 15.25 7.75
N CYS A 52 -5.62 14.14 8.46
CA CYS A 52 -6.76 13.72 9.28
C CYS A 52 -6.37 13.66 10.76
N ASN A 53 -7.36 13.85 11.64
CA ASN A 53 -7.19 13.48 13.05
C ASN A 53 -7.33 11.95 13.18
N PRO A 54 -6.32 11.22 13.69
CA PRO A 54 -6.37 9.76 13.80
C PRO A 54 -7.57 9.23 14.58
N LEU A 55 -8.09 10.01 15.54
CA LEU A 55 -9.24 9.64 16.36
C LEU A 55 -10.58 9.77 15.62
N ASP A 56 -10.61 10.55 14.53
CA ASP A 56 -11.84 10.85 13.77
C ASP A 56 -11.90 10.15 12.41
N ILE A 57 -10.83 9.43 12.02
CA ILE A 57 -10.74 8.70 10.75
C ILE A 57 -11.98 7.82 10.52
N ASP A 58 -12.38 7.04 11.53
CA ASP A 58 -13.55 6.16 11.45
C ASP A 58 -14.85 6.93 11.22
N ASN A 59 -15.02 8.06 11.91
CA ASN A 59 -16.22 8.89 11.78
C ASN A 59 -16.26 9.65 10.45
N TYR A 60 -15.09 10.01 9.93
CA TYR A 60 -14.94 10.81 8.71
C TYR A 60 -15.32 9.99 7.47
N PHE A 61 -14.83 8.75 7.39
CA PHE A 61 -15.06 7.89 6.23
C PHE A 61 -16.37 7.11 6.29
N GLN A 62 -16.94 6.86 7.49
CA GLN A 62 -18.27 6.23 7.60
C GLN A 62 -19.42 7.13 7.14
N LYS A 63 -19.31 8.45 7.36
CA LYS A 63 -20.40 9.40 7.05
C LYS A 63 -20.51 9.73 5.58
N THR A 64 -19.49 9.36 4.78
CA THR A 64 -19.42 9.71 3.38
C THR A 64 -19.57 8.42 2.57
N PRO A 65 -20.75 8.10 2.02
CA PRO A 65 -20.88 6.97 1.13
C PRO A 65 -20.05 7.22 -0.13
N LEU A 66 -18.84 6.69 -0.13
CA LEU A 66 -17.90 6.81 -1.24
C LEU A 66 -18.21 5.72 -2.26
N SER A 67 -18.63 6.12 -3.46
CA SER A 67 -18.65 5.24 -4.64
C SER A 67 -17.25 4.87 -5.12
N THR A 68 -16.24 5.61 -4.66
CA THR A 68 -14.86 5.55 -5.12
C THR A 68 -13.97 4.91 -4.06
N PRO A 69 -13.08 3.95 -4.41
CA PRO A 69 -12.20 3.33 -3.43
C PRO A 69 -11.31 4.38 -2.75
N LEU A 70 -11.35 4.38 -1.42
CA LEU A 70 -10.55 5.26 -0.57
C LEU A 70 -9.36 4.52 0.03
N ILE A 71 -8.19 5.14 -0.04
CA ILE A 71 -6.91 4.56 0.36
C ILE A 71 -6.27 5.44 1.41
N LEU A 72 -6.06 4.89 2.60
CA LEU A 72 -5.42 5.60 3.70
C LEU A 72 -3.91 5.38 3.67
N ILE A 73 -3.13 6.46 3.62
CA ILE A 73 -1.68 6.43 3.76
C ILE A 73 -1.32 6.72 5.22
N ALA A 74 -0.94 5.69 5.97
CA ALA A 74 -0.80 5.78 7.42
C ALA A 74 0.58 5.37 7.94
N ASN A 75 1.05 6.07 8.96
CA ASN A 75 2.22 5.69 9.75
C ASN A 75 1.87 4.66 10.84
N LYS A 76 2.88 4.10 11.50
CA LYS A 76 2.69 3.08 12.55
C LYS A 76 1.81 3.57 13.72
N THR A 77 1.98 4.81 14.15
CA THR A 77 1.20 5.40 15.25
C THR A 77 -0.28 5.45 14.91
N THR A 78 -0.63 5.93 13.72
CA THR A 78 -2.01 5.97 13.23
C THR A 78 -2.61 4.56 13.16
N LEU A 79 -1.85 3.59 12.65
CA LEU A 79 -2.29 2.19 12.56
C LEU A 79 -2.53 1.55 13.94
N SER A 80 -1.71 1.86 14.94
CA SER A 80 -1.90 1.35 16.31
C SER A 80 -3.16 1.89 16.99
N LEU A 81 -3.63 3.07 16.59
CA LEU A 81 -4.89 3.65 17.07
C LEU A 81 -6.10 3.01 16.37
N LEU A 82 -5.93 2.57 15.13
CA LEU A 82 -6.96 1.92 14.30
C LEU A 82 -6.99 0.39 14.56
N LYS A 83 -7.31 -0.02 15.79
CA LYS A 83 -7.24 -1.43 16.23
C LYS A 83 -8.06 -2.42 15.39
N ASN A 84 -9.16 -1.96 14.77
CA ASN A 84 -10.09 -2.81 14.01
C ASN A 84 -10.09 -2.49 12.50
N GLY A 85 -9.08 -1.76 12.02
CA GLY A 85 -9.09 -1.21 10.66
C GLY A 85 -10.10 -0.06 10.50
N PRO A 86 -9.75 1.00 9.76
CA PRO A 86 -10.63 2.13 9.57
C PRO A 86 -11.83 1.74 8.72
N LYS A 87 -13.04 1.94 9.23
CA LYS A 87 -14.27 1.66 8.45
C LYS A 87 -14.41 2.66 7.30
N GLY A 88 -14.84 2.20 6.13
CA GLY A 88 -14.98 3.05 4.93
C GLY A 88 -13.68 3.29 4.14
N VAL A 89 -12.59 2.60 4.51
CA VAL A 89 -11.33 2.59 3.77
C VAL A 89 -11.20 1.28 3.02
N ALA A 90 -10.98 1.33 1.71
CA ALA A 90 -10.80 0.15 0.88
C ALA A 90 -9.42 -0.48 1.09
N HIS A 91 -8.36 0.35 1.17
CA HIS A 91 -6.99 -0.10 1.32
C HIS A 91 -6.17 0.80 2.24
N ILE A 92 -5.15 0.23 2.88
CA ILE A 92 -4.20 0.97 3.72
C ILE A 92 -2.80 0.82 3.17
N LEU A 93 -2.16 1.94 2.86
CA LEU A 93 -0.75 2.02 2.50
C LEU A 93 0.08 2.41 3.73
N LYS A 94 0.90 1.48 4.21
CA LYS A 94 1.73 1.70 5.41
C LYS A 94 3.00 2.49 5.04
N LYS A 95 3.29 3.56 5.80
CA LYS A 95 4.56 4.29 5.71
C LYS A 95 5.66 3.58 6.53
N PRO A 96 6.93 3.57 6.07
CA PRO A 96 7.41 4.06 4.76
C PRO A 96 7.03 3.12 3.61
N PHE A 97 6.84 3.67 2.41
CA PHE A 97 6.56 2.92 1.20
C PHE A 97 7.42 3.42 0.03
N LEU A 98 7.61 2.57 -0.96
CA LEU A 98 8.35 2.86 -2.18
C LEU A 98 7.39 3.17 -3.34
N PRO A 99 7.84 3.83 -4.42
CA PRO A 99 7.02 4.03 -5.61
C PRO A 99 6.49 2.71 -6.19
N SER A 100 7.28 1.63 -6.13
CA SER A 100 6.89 0.29 -6.58
C SER A 100 5.64 -0.23 -5.85
N HIS A 101 5.54 0.04 -4.54
CA HIS A 101 4.37 -0.36 -3.75
C HIS A 101 3.10 0.37 -4.22
N LEU A 102 3.22 1.62 -4.67
CA LEU A 102 2.11 2.39 -5.20
C LEU A 102 1.67 1.87 -6.57
N VAL A 103 2.61 1.58 -7.46
CA VAL A 103 2.30 1.01 -8.79
C VAL A 103 1.53 -0.29 -8.64
N ALA A 104 2.02 -1.22 -7.82
CA ALA A 104 1.35 -2.50 -7.58
C ALA A 104 -0.05 -2.32 -6.99
N LEU A 105 -0.24 -1.38 -6.06
CA LEU A 105 -1.54 -1.07 -5.49
C LEU A 105 -2.51 -0.50 -6.53
N LEU A 106 -2.04 0.37 -7.43
CA LEU A 106 -2.85 0.92 -8.52
C LEU A 106 -3.25 -0.15 -9.55
N GLU A 107 -2.34 -1.05 -9.91
CA GLU A 107 -2.61 -2.17 -10.83
C GLU A 107 -3.67 -3.12 -10.26
N ASN A 108 -3.54 -3.52 -8.98
CA ASN A 108 -4.54 -4.35 -8.31
C ASN A 108 -5.94 -3.72 -8.29
N ILE A 109 -6.03 -2.39 -8.15
CA ILE A 109 -7.31 -1.69 -8.16
C ILE A 109 -7.91 -1.67 -9.58
N LYS A 110 -7.08 -1.57 -10.62
CA LYS A 110 -7.52 -1.67 -12.01
C LYS A 110 -8.02 -3.08 -12.34
N GLU A 111 -7.30 -4.11 -11.94
CA GLU A 111 -7.68 -5.51 -12.15
C GLU A 111 -9.03 -5.83 -11.49
N LYS A 112 -9.26 -5.35 -10.26
CA LYS A 112 -10.56 -5.50 -9.57
C LYS A 112 -11.70 -4.73 -10.22
N LYS A 113 -11.42 -3.68 -10.99
CA LYS A 113 -12.42 -2.92 -11.76
C LYS A 113 -12.75 -3.52 -13.13
N GLY A 114 -12.06 -4.59 -13.56
CA GLY A 114 -12.43 -5.35 -14.76
C GLY A 114 -11.83 -4.85 -16.07
N GLU A 115 -10.56 -4.44 -16.08
CA GLU A 115 -9.76 -4.36 -17.32
C GLU A 115 -9.09 -5.72 -17.61
N SER A 116 -9.91 -6.74 -17.88
CA SER A 116 -9.45 -8.05 -18.35
C SER A 116 -9.14 -7.99 -19.86
N GLN A 117 -7.98 -7.47 -20.25
CA GLN A 117 -7.39 -7.85 -21.54
C GLN A 117 -6.37 -8.96 -21.30
N GLY A 118 -6.82 -10.21 -21.42
CA GLY A 118 -5.93 -11.37 -21.40
C GLY A 118 -6.67 -12.66 -21.05
N VAL A 119 -6.96 -13.44 -22.09
CA VAL A 119 -7.56 -14.79 -22.03
C VAL A 119 -6.73 -15.69 -21.10
N LEU A 120 -7.32 -16.17 -20.01
CA LEU A 120 -6.84 -17.36 -19.31
C LEU A 120 -7.93 -18.43 -19.41
N ASP A 121 -7.57 -19.50 -20.09
CA ASP A 121 -8.43 -20.63 -20.41
C ASP A 121 -8.89 -21.32 -19.13
N LEU A 122 -10.20 -21.44 -18.96
CA LEU A 122 -10.85 -22.04 -17.79
C LEU A 122 -10.38 -23.48 -17.50
N GLN A 123 -9.76 -24.13 -18.48
CA GLN A 123 -9.25 -25.49 -18.40
C GLN A 123 -7.96 -25.59 -17.55
N GLU A 124 -7.06 -24.61 -17.59
CA GLU A 124 -5.80 -24.65 -16.82
C GLU A 124 -6.04 -24.45 -15.30
N ILE A 125 -7.03 -23.63 -14.94
CA ILE A 125 -7.43 -23.40 -13.54
C ILE A 125 -7.98 -24.69 -12.91
N ALA A 126 -8.73 -25.49 -13.68
CA ALA A 126 -9.24 -26.77 -13.21
C ALA A 126 -8.10 -27.76 -12.91
N THR A 127 -7.09 -27.82 -13.79
CA THR A 127 -5.92 -28.70 -13.60
C THR A 127 -5.10 -28.32 -12.37
N ILE A 128 -4.91 -27.02 -12.10
CA ILE A 128 -4.17 -26.54 -10.92
C ILE A 128 -4.93 -26.89 -9.62
N LYS A 129 -6.26 -26.77 -9.63
CA LYS A 129 -7.10 -27.08 -8.48
C LYS A 129 -7.05 -28.58 -8.11
N GLU A 130 -6.96 -29.44 -9.11
CA GLU A 130 -6.85 -30.89 -8.95
C GLU A 130 -5.46 -31.31 -8.40
N VAL A 131 -4.39 -30.66 -8.83
CA VAL A 131 -3.02 -30.89 -8.32
C VAL A 131 -2.87 -30.44 -6.86
N LEU A 132 -3.56 -29.37 -6.46
CA LEU A 132 -3.51 -28.87 -5.08
C LEU A 132 -4.32 -29.76 -4.11
N GLN A 133 -5.43 -30.35 -4.57
CA GLN A 133 -6.23 -31.26 -3.74
C GLN A 133 -5.56 -32.61 -3.51
N THR A 134 -4.73 -33.08 -4.44
CA THR A 134 -4.01 -34.36 -4.31
C THR A 134 -2.81 -34.29 -3.33
N GLN A 135 -2.34 -33.11 -2.94
CA GLN A 135 -1.24 -32.93 -1.99
C GLN A 135 -1.68 -32.62 -0.55
N ALA A 136 -2.97 -32.41 -0.29
CA ALA A 136 -3.50 -31.96 1.01
C ALA A 136 -4.01 -33.10 1.92
N SER A 137 -3.79 -34.37 1.59
CA SER A 137 -4.39 -35.49 2.34
C SER A 137 -3.56 -35.99 3.54
N GLU A 138 -2.57 -35.25 4.01
CA GLU A 138 -1.89 -35.53 5.28
C GLU A 138 -1.69 -34.24 6.08
N LEU A 139 -2.69 -33.87 6.88
CA LEU A 139 -2.61 -33.40 8.28
C LEU A 139 -3.89 -32.64 8.66
N THR A 140 -4.64 -33.25 9.56
CA THR A 140 -5.82 -32.73 10.24
C THR A 140 -5.48 -31.58 11.19
N THR A 141 -6.22 -30.47 11.10
CA THR A 141 -7.00 -29.88 12.21
C THR A 141 -7.76 -28.66 11.70
N GLU A 142 -9.08 -28.78 11.62
CA GLU A 142 -9.98 -27.73 11.15
C GLU A 142 -10.14 -26.64 12.21
N LYS A 143 -9.74 -25.42 11.86
CA LYS A 143 -10.31 -24.19 12.41
C LYS A 143 -10.84 -23.40 11.23
N THR A 144 -12.15 -23.44 11.05
CA THR A 144 -12.85 -22.80 9.93
C THR A 144 -12.71 -21.28 10.03
N LEU A 145 -11.78 -20.73 9.27
CA LEU A 145 -11.65 -19.29 9.04
C LEU A 145 -12.78 -18.84 8.10
N THR A 146 -13.49 -17.78 8.46
CA THR A 146 -14.56 -17.24 7.63
C THR A 146 -13.97 -16.38 6.50
N GLN A 147 -14.71 -16.24 5.39
CA GLN A 147 -14.29 -15.41 4.24
C GLN A 147 -14.13 -13.91 4.59
N GLU A 148 -14.67 -13.48 5.74
CA GLU A 148 -14.54 -12.10 6.23
C GLU A 148 -13.19 -11.86 6.93
N ASP A 149 -12.59 -12.90 7.54
CA ASP A 149 -11.28 -12.81 8.20
C ASP A 149 -10.11 -12.73 7.19
N LEU A 150 -10.27 -13.32 6.00
CA LEU A 150 -9.25 -13.32 4.94
C LEU A 150 -9.12 -11.99 4.20
N ASN A 151 -10.11 -11.09 4.30
CA ASN A 151 -10.10 -9.81 3.59
C ASN A 151 -9.50 -8.64 4.39
N MET A 152 -9.28 -8.81 5.70
CA MET A 152 -8.75 -7.73 6.56
C MET A 152 -7.28 -7.87 6.93
N ILE A 153 -6.65 -9.01 6.66
CA ILE A 153 -5.27 -9.30 7.03
C ILE A 153 -4.62 -10.05 5.88
N ASP A 154 -4.10 -9.31 4.90
CA ASP A 154 -2.71 -9.46 4.45
C ASP A 154 -2.45 -8.65 3.19
N PHE A 155 -1.87 -7.47 3.41
CA PHE A 155 -0.75 -7.09 2.56
C PHE A 155 0.51 -7.11 3.45
N VAL A 156 0.83 -8.31 3.94
CA VAL A 156 2.20 -8.64 4.33
C VAL A 156 2.92 -8.94 3.02
N PHE A 157 3.68 -7.96 2.52
CA PHE A 157 4.63 -8.18 1.43
C PHE A 157 5.69 -9.19 1.92
N GLU A 158 5.40 -10.49 1.83
CA GLU A 158 6.43 -11.51 1.73
C GLU A 158 6.60 -11.89 0.26
N GLN A 159 7.75 -11.44 -0.28
CA GLN A 159 8.44 -11.99 -1.44
C GLN A 159 7.66 -12.06 -2.77
N SER A 160 7.74 -11.02 -3.60
CA SER A 160 7.54 -11.22 -5.04
C SER A 160 8.42 -10.31 -5.91
N SER A 161 9.38 -11.00 -6.55
CA SER A 161 10.44 -10.55 -7.46
C SER A 161 11.61 -9.76 -6.83
N PRO A 162 12.88 -10.15 -7.08
CA PRO A 162 14.02 -9.34 -6.70
C PRO A 162 14.00 -8.07 -7.57
N SER A 163 13.32 -7.04 -7.05
CA SER A 163 13.32 -5.69 -7.59
C SER A 163 14.77 -5.23 -7.78
N LYS A 164 15.00 -4.35 -8.75
CA LYS A 164 16.30 -3.62 -8.88
C LYS A 164 16.73 -3.03 -7.53
N GLU A 165 15.78 -2.76 -6.65
CA GLU A 165 15.97 -2.29 -5.28
C GLU A 165 16.60 -3.35 -4.36
N ASP A 166 16.20 -4.63 -4.45
CA ASP A 166 16.84 -5.71 -3.70
C ASP A 166 18.28 -5.95 -4.17
N ALA A 167 18.51 -5.85 -5.48
CA ALA A 167 19.86 -5.88 -6.03
C ALA A 167 20.70 -4.69 -5.50
N LEU A 168 20.10 -3.50 -5.39
CA LEU A 168 20.73 -2.32 -4.82
C LEU A 168 21.03 -2.51 -3.32
N LEU A 169 20.07 -3.02 -2.55
CA LEU A 169 20.20 -3.26 -1.11
C LEU A 169 21.30 -4.29 -0.84
N LYS A 170 21.33 -5.37 -1.63
CA LYS A 170 22.36 -6.41 -1.58
C LYS A 170 23.73 -5.87 -1.99
N ALA A 171 23.79 -4.97 -2.96
CA ALA A 171 25.03 -4.30 -3.36
C ALA A 171 25.55 -3.39 -2.23
N ILE A 172 24.69 -2.55 -1.64
CA ILE A 172 25.06 -1.64 -0.54
C ILE A 172 25.53 -2.43 0.68
N LYS A 173 24.84 -3.51 1.07
CA LYS A 173 25.24 -4.37 2.20
C LYS A 173 26.61 -5.03 1.98
N LYS A 174 27.00 -5.30 0.74
CA LYS A 174 28.31 -5.85 0.38
C LYS A 174 29.41 -4.78 0.25
N MET A 175 29.08 -3.48 0.29
CA MET A 175 30.07 -2.42 0.17
C MET A 175 30.83 -2.20 1.48
N LYS A 176 32.15 -2.05 1.36
CA LYS A 176 32.99 -1.63 2.48
C LYS A 176 32.54 -0.24 2.97
N PRO A 177 32.54 0.05 4.29
CA PRO A 177 32.15 1.35 4.85
C PRO A 177 32.83 2.55 4.18
N LYS A 178 34.10 2.39 3.76
CA LYS A 178 34.84 3.43 3.02
C LYS A 178 34.18 3.81 1.68
N LYS A 179 33.59 2.85 0.96
CA LYS A 179 32.88 3.13 -0.30
C LYS A 179 31.52 3.79 -0.05
N ILE A 180 30.80 3.38 0.99
CA ILE A 180 29.54 4.02 1.40
C ILE A 180 29.80 5.48 1.79
N LYS A 181 30.85 5.74 2.59
CA LYS A 181 31.28 7.10 2.96
C LYS A 181 31.66 7.95 1.74
N LYS A 182 32.27 7.35 0.72
CA LYS A 182 32.59 8.05 -0.54
C LYS A 182 31.34 8.35 -1.37
N LEU A 183 30.38 7.43 -1.38
CA LEU A 183 29.13 7.57 -2.13
C LEU A 183 28.22 8.63 -1.54
N LEU A 184 28.28 8.83 -0.23
CA LEU A 184 27.47 9.79 0.52
C LEU A 184 28.24 11.06 0.91
N LYS A 185 29.39 11.33 0.27
CA LYS A 185 30.37 12.33 0.72
C LYS A 185 29.80 13.76 0.87
N ASP A 186 28.77 14.09 0.08
CA ASP A 186 28.14 15.42 0.08
C ASP A 186 26.64 15.36 0.42
N ALA A 187 26.16 14.18 0.87
CA ALA A 187 24.77 14.00 1.26
C ALA A 187 24.55 14.49 2.71
N LYS A 188 23.51 15.30 2.92
CA LYS A 188 23.08 15.66 4.28
C LYS A 188 22.31 14.49 4.89
N ILE A 189 22.98 13.73 5.75
CA ILE A 189 22.38 12.56 6.42
C ILE A 189 21.96 12.96 7.85
N THR A 190 20.70 12.71 8.19
CA THR A 190 20.20 12.84 9.57
C THR A 190 19.92 11.44 10.12
N LEU A 191 20.63 11.03 11.16
CA LEU A 191 20.43 9.76 11.85
C LEU A 191 19.74 10.04 13.19
N THR A 192 18.54 9.49 13.39
CA THR A 192 17.83 9.59 14.67
C THR A 192 17.85 8.22 15.34
N LEU A 193 18.48 8.15 16.51
CA LEU A 193 18.57 6.93 17.32
C LEU A 193 17.71 7.11 18.56
N HIS A 194 16.74 6.22 18.75
CA HIS A 194 15.93 6.16 19.96
C HIS A 194 16.44 5.03 20.85
N PHE A 195 16.94 5.40 22.02
CA PHE A 195 17.27 4.43 23.06
C PHE A 195 16.03 4.16 23.91
N PRO A 196 15.69 2.89 24.18
CA PRO A 196 14.67 2.57 25.16
C PRO A 196 15.11 3.09 26.54
N LYS A 197 14.17 3.60 27.34
CA LYS A 197 14.44 3.93 28.74
C LYS A 197 14.73 2.64 29.49
N GLU A 198 15.85 2.58 30.20
CA GLU A 198 16.12 1.51 31.16
C GLU A 198 15.05 1.59 32.27
N SER A 199 14.37 0.46 32.48
CA SER A 199 13.38 0.27 33.55
C SER A 199 14.06 -0.10 34.86
#